data_AF-L7E150-F1
#
_entry.id   AF-L7E150-F1
#
_cell.length_a   1.000
_cell.length_b   1.000
_cell.length_c   1.000
_cell.angle_alpha   90.00
_cell.angle_beta   90.00
_cell.angle_gamma   90.00
#
_symmetry.space_group_name_H-M   'P 1'
#
loop_
_entity.id
_entity.type
_entity.pdbx_description
1 polymer ?
#
loop_
_entity_poly.entity_id
_entity_poly.type
_entity_poly.pdbx_seq_one_letter_code
_entity_poly.pdbx_strand_id
1 'polypeptide(L)' 'MSIYAGQANSSDYRALTPEEKSQLTDALLKQGCRNPKEMKFDVETNQFEAEDAVCEGGRKYDIYLDKNFRIVSMKPD' A
#
# COMPACT_ATOMS: atom_id res chain seq x y z
N MET A 1 -5.77 -11.19 26.11
CA MET A 1 -6.60 -11.42 24.91
C MET A 1 -5.69 -11.30 23.69
N SER A 2 -5.60 -12.36 22.89
CA SER A 2 -5.00 -12.34 21.55
C SER A 2 -5.88 -11.55 20.58
N ILE A 3 -5.25 -11.11 19.49
CA ILE A 3 -5.78 -10.57 18.22
C ILE A 3 -5.73 -9.04 18.09
N TYR A 4 -4.67 -8.53 17.46
CA TYR A 4 -4.75 -7.34 16.63
C TYR A 4 -4.14 -7.70 15.28
N ALA A 5 -4.84 -8.57 14.54
CA ALA A 5 -4.80 -8.46 13.09
C ALA A 5 -5.36 -7.06 12.78
N GLY A 6 -4.59 -6.23 12.09
CA GLY A 6 -4.95 -4.86 11.77
C GLY A 6 -6.23 -4.80 10.94
N GLN A 7 -7.38 -4.76 11.60
CA GLN A 7 -8.62 -4.30 11.01
C GLN A 7 -8.57 -2.78 11.05
N ALA A 8 -7.93 -2.18 10.05
CA ALA A 8 -8.16 -0.79 9.77
C ALA A 8 -9.64 -0.64 9.38
N ASN A 9 -10.37 0.12 10.20
CA ASN A 9 -11.79 0.32 10.00
C ASN A 9 -11.98 1.08 8.68
N SER A 10 -13.00 0.69 7.91
CA SER A 10 -13.28 1.25 6.58
C SER A 10 -13.50 2.78 6.56
N SER A 11 -13.61 3.44 7.73
CA SER A 11 -13.73 4.90 7.87
C SER A 11 -12.43 5.66 7.68
N ASP A 12 -11.28 4.97 7.78
CA ASP A 12 -9.97 5.61 7.91
C ASP A 12 -9.18 5.57 6.60
N TYR A 13 -9.85 5.16 5.51
CA TYR A 13 -9.28 5.14 4.16
C TYR A 13 -10.02 6.08 3.23
N ARG A 14 -9.25 6.77 2.38
CA ARG A 14 -9.79 7.47 1.22
C ARG A 14 -9.29 6.86 -0.08
N ALA A 15 -10.11 7.04 -1.11
CA ALA A 15 -9.70 6.78 -2.48
C ALA A 15 -8.54 7.71 -2.89
N LEU A 16 -7.67 7.19 -3.75
CA LEU A 16 -6.60 7.96 -4.36
C LEU A 16 -7.11 8.80 -5.52
N THR A 17 -6.55 10.00 -5.65
CA THR A 17 -6.65 10.78 -6.89
C THR A 17 -5.92 10.07 -8.04
N PRO A 18 -6.25 10.37 -9.30
CA PRO A 18 -5.54 9.81 -10.45
C PRO A 18 -4.02 10.07 -10.41
N GLU A 19 -3.62 11.26 -9.97
CA GLU A 19 -2.21 11.64 -9.83
C GLU A 19 -1.50 10.81 -8.77
N GLU A 20 -2.12 10.65 -7.59
CA GLU A 20 -1.57 9.80 -6.52
C GLU A 20 -1.46 8.34 -6.96
N LYS A 21 -2.48 7.83 -7.66
CA LYS A 21 -2.47 6.46 -8.19
C LYS A 21 -1.31 6.27 -9.18
N SER A 22 -1.05 7.25 -10.04
CA SER A 22 0.07 7.22 -10.98
C SER A 22 1.42 7.21 -10.24
N GLN A 23 1.63 8.12 -9.28
CA GLN A 23 2.89 8.22 -8.54
C GLN A 23 3.16 6.99 -7.68
N LEU A 24 2.11 6.43 -7.06
CA LEU A 24 2.19 5.20 -6.30
C LEU A 24 2.56 4.01 -7.21
N THR A 25 1.92 3.90 -8.38
CA THR A 25 2.24 2.85 -9.36
C THR A 25 3.69 2.95 -9.81
N ASP A 26 4.19 4.15 -10.11
CA ASP A 26 5.59 4.36 -10.49
C ASP A 26 6.58 3.96 -9.38
N ALA A 27 6.24 4.25 -8.12
CA ALA A 27 7.04 3.85 -6.97
C ALA A 27 7.11 2.31 -6.82
N LEU A 28 5.97 1.62 -6.99
CA LEU A 28 5.90 0.16 -6.97
C LEU A 28 6.71 -0.46 -8.10
N LEU A 29 6.60 0.08 -9.32
CA LEU A 29 7.33 -0.41 -10.49
C LEU A 29 8.85 -0.30 -10.32
N LYS A 30 9.34 0.81 -9.72
CA LYS A 30 10.76 0.99 -9.38
C LYS A 30 11.27 -0.06 -8.39
N GLN A 31 10.38 -0.65 -7.60
CA GLN A 31 10.68 -1.66 -6.58
C GLN A 31 10.44 -3.09 -7.09
N GLY A 32 10.12 -3.24 -8.38
CA GLY A 32 9.84 -4.54 -8.98
C GLY A 32 8.47 -5.11 -8.62
N CYS A 33 7.59 -4.31 -8.02
CA CYS A 33 6.25 -4.70 -7.59
C CYS A 33 5.19 -4.25 -8.59
N ARG A 34 4.18 -5.10 -8.83
CA ARG A 34 3.16 -4.91 -9.86
C ARG A 34 1.79 -5.40 -9.39
N ASN A 35 0.76 -4.98 -10.12
CA ASN A 35 -0.61 -5.49 -9.99
C ASN A 35 -1.15 -5.49 -8.54
N PRO A 36 -1.03 -4.38 -7.78
CA PRO A 36 -1.70 -4.30 -6.49
C PRO A 36 -3.21 -4.47 -6.69
N LYS A 37 -3.84 -5.21 -5.78
CA LYS A 37 -5.28 -5.48 -5.83
C LYS A 37 -6.08 -4.23 -5.50
N GLU A 38 -5.63 -3.49 -4.50
CA GLU A 38 -6.19 -2.22 -4.09
C GLU A 38 -5.07 -1.22 -3.77
N MET A 39 -5.38 0.06 -3.98
CA MET A 39 -4.53 1.16 -3.53
C MET A 39 -5.38 2.21 -2.85
N LYS A 40 -4.99 2.59 -1.64
CA LYS A 40 -5.75 3.50 -0.76
C LYS A 40 -4.81 4.38 0.05
N PHE A 41 -5.35 5.43 0.64
CA PHE A 41 -4.62 6.28 1.58
C PHE A 41 -5.26 6.17 2.96
N ASP A 42 -4.47 5.73 3.93
CA ASP A 42 -4.80 5.69 5.34
C ASP A 42 -4.67 7.11 5.93
N VAL A 43 -5.80 7.67 6.38
CA VAL A 43 -5.85 9.02 6.94
C VAL A 43 -5.33 9.10 8.38
N GLU A 44 -5.31 8.00 9.13
CA GLU A 44 -4.76 7.96 10.48
C GLU A 44 -3.23 7.94 10.45
N THR A 45 -2.65 7.08 9.61
CA THR A 45 -1.19 6.94 9.51
C THR A 45 -0.57 7.90 8.50
N ASN A 46 -1.38 8.58 7.68
CA ASN A 46 -0.94 9.43 6.58
C ASN A 46 -0.05 8.67 5.57
N GLN A 47 -0.41 7.43 5.27
CA GLN A 47 0.34 6.54 4.38
C GLN A 47 -0.51 6.07 3.22
N PHE A 48 0.14 5.84 2.09
CA PHE A 48 -0.43 5.05 1.00
C PHE A 48 -0.24 3.58 1.31
N GLU A 49 -1.25 2.78 1.00
CA GLU A 49 -1.19 1.33 1.05
C GLU A 49 -1.48 0.77 -0.34
N ALA A 50 -0.63 -0.15 -0.78
CA ALA A 50 -0.84 -0.97 -1.96
C ALA A 50 -0.93 -2.42 -1.50
N GLU A 51 -2.15 -2.95 -1.53
CA GLU A 51 -2.43 -4.30 -1.06
C GLU A 51 -2.03 -5.32 -2.12
N ASP A 52 -1.57 -6.48 -1.65
CA ASP A 52 -1.48 -7.68 -2.49
C ASP A 52 -0.52 -7.51 -3.69
N ALA A 53 0.42 -6.57 -3.60
CA ALA A 53 1.33 -6.20 -4.68
C ALA A 53 2.31 -7.35 -4.97
N VAL A 54 2.36 -7.79 -6.23
CA VAL A 54 3.21 -8.91 -6.66
C VAL A 54 4.60 -8.39 -6.98
N CYS A 55 5.57 -8.71 -6.13
CA CYS A 55 6.97 -8.35 -6.29
C CYS A 55 7.80 -9.53 -6.83
N GLU A 56 9.13 -9.36 -6.87
CA GLU A 56 10.05 -10.37 -7.38
C GLU A 56 9.86 -11.74 -6.72
N GLY A 57 10.00 -12.79 -7.53
CA GLY A 57 9.73 -14.16 -7.11
C GLY A 57 8.24 -14.50 -6.98
N GLY A 58 7.34 -13.61 -7.42
CA GLY A 58 5.89 -13.84 -7.43
C GLY A 58 5.24 -13.74 -6.05
N ARG A 59 5.97 -13.19 -5.07
CA ARG A 59 5.47 -13.01 -3.70
C ARG A 59 4.61 -11.75 -3.61
N LYS A 60 3.57 -11.84 -2.79
CA LYS A 60 2.64 -10.74 -2.53
C LYS A 60 3.04 -10.00 -1.26
N TYR A 61 2.87 -8.70 -1.30
CA TYR A 61 3.17 -7.83 -0.18
C TYR A 61 2.13 -6.72 -0.07
N ASP A 62 1.80 -6.38 1.17
CA ASP A 62 1.21 -5.10 1.52
C ASP A 62 2.33 -4.07 1.68
N ILE A 63 2.31 -3.07 0.81
CA ILE A 63 3.36 -2.05 0.71
C ILE A 63 2.81 -0.73 1.20
N TYR A 64 3.49 -0.15 2.18
CA TYR A 64 3.15 1.14 2.77
C TYR A 64 4.16 2.20 2.34
N LEU A 65 3.66 3.34 1.87
CA LEU A 65 4.49 4.46 1.43
C LEU A 65 4.10 5.75 2.15
N ASP A 66 5.08 6.62 2.39
CA ASP A 66 4.82 7.95 2.93
C ASP A 66 4.18 8.89 1.87
N LYS A 67 3.80 10.10 2.28
CA LYS A 67 3.23 11.12 1.39
C LYS A 67 4.14 11.57 0.24
N ASN A 68 5.41 11.18 0.25
CA ASN A 68 6.37 11.42 -0.83
C ASN A 68 6.61 10.16 -1.67
N PHE A 69 5.75 9.15 -1.55
CA PHE A 69 5.82 7.87 -2.28
C PHE A 69 7.11 7.09 -2.03
N ARG A 70 7.69 7.23 -0.84
CA ARG A 70 8.82 6.41 -0.39
C ARG A 70 8.28 5.23 0.40
N ILE A 71 8.71 4.01 0.06
CA ILE A 71 8.37 2.82 0.84
C ILE A 71 8.88 2.99 2.27
N VAL A 72 7.97 2.88 3.23
CA VAL A 72 8.28 2.89 4.67
C VAL A 72 8.14 1.50 5.29
N SER A 73 7.33 0.62 4.68
CA SER A 73 7.17 -0.76 5.12
C SER A 73 6.73 -1.66 3.97
N MET A 74 7.18 -2.92 4.01
CA MET A 74 6.67 -4.00 3.18
C MET A 74 6.38 -5.19 4.08
N LYS A 75 5.14 -5.66 4.09
CA LYS A 75 4.72 -6.83 4.85
C LYS A 75 4.32 -7.92 3.88
N PRO A 76 4.76 -9.18 4.06
CA PRO A 76 4.18 -10.28 3.31
C PRO A 76 2.67 -10.32 3.57
N ASP A 77 1.89 -10.38 2.50
CA ASP A 77 0.43 -10.62 2.56
C ASP A 77 0.14 -12.05 3.04
#